data_AF-A0A0U5JNY3-F1
#
_entry.id   AF-A0A0U5JNY3-F1
#
_cell.length_a   1.000
_cell.length_b   1.000
_cell.length_c   1.000
_cell.angle_alpha   90.00
_cell.angle_beta   90.00
_cell.angle_gamma   90.00
#
_symmetry.space_group_name_H-M   'P 1'
#
loop_
_entity.id
_entity.type
_entity.pdbx_description
1 polymer ?
#
loop_
_entity_poly.entity_id
_entity_poly.type
_entity_poly.pdbx_seq_one_letter_code
_entity_poly.pdbx_strand_id
1 'polypeptide(L)'
;MRLWIELLKDAYYSETGSLTTLPNIDINIKVGDSLIRRFDLNAHFDMRRNNFKDYLSLVKKYKNTSNKTVKADINKEIQNIKNEFFGSFKTPAGERLDRAQARMNKVGQGNLFHETNLKELKAKAKKAQEAYEKAKNSPVFNHSMEWRMEFPEVLDSNGDFVGWDLVIANPPYIFARN
;
A
#
# COMPACT_ATOMS: atom_id res chain seq x y z
N MET A 1 -5.08 -28.88 -7.10
CA MET A 1 -6.39 -29.24 -6.50
C MET A 1 -6.26 -29.90 -5.11
N ARG A 2 -5.25 -29.59 -4.29
CA ARG A 2 -5.13 -30.14 -2.91
C ARG A 2 -5.37 -29.10 -1.80
N LEU A 3 -5.03 -27.83 -2.05
CA LEU A 3 -5.25 -26.73 -1.11
C LEU A 3 -6.74 -26.47 -0.82
N TRP A 4 -7.57 -26.44 -1.87
CA TRP A 4 -9.03 -26.25 -1.75
C TRP A 4 -9.73 -27.37 -0.99
N ILE A 5 -9.24 -28.61 -1.09
CA ILE A 5 -9.83 -29.78 -0.41
C ILE A 5 -9.50 -29.76 1.08
N GLU A 6 -8.28 -29.37 1.47
CA GLU A 6 -7.90 -29.22 2.89
C GLU A 6 -8.64 -28.05 3.55
N LEU A 7 -8.75 -26.89 2.88
CA LEU A 7 -9.56 -25.76 3.35
C LEU A 7 -11.03 -26.14 3.61
N LEU A 8 -11.58 -27.07 2.83
CA LEU A 8 -12.95 -27.56 2.99
C LEU A 8 -13.10 -28.56 4.14
N LYS A 9 -12.06 -29.32 4.50
CA LYS A 9 -12.09 -30.22 5.67
C LYS A 9 -12.05 -29.44 6.98
N ASP A 10 -11.33 -28.32 6.97
CA ASP A 10 -11.32 -27.31 8.05
C ASP A 10 -12.50 -26.33 7.94
N ALA A 11 -13.47 -26.52 7.03
CA ALA A 11 -14.70 -25.71 7.02
C ALA A 11 -15.67 -26.28 8.07
N TYR A 12 -15.44 -25.83 9.30
CA TYR A 12 -15.98 -26.37 10.54
C TYR A 12 -17.51 -26.54 10.56
N TYR A 13 -17.94 -27.69 11.05
CA TYR A 13 -19.21 -27.82 11.74
C TYR A 13 -19.16 -26.97 13.02
N SER A 14 -20.23 -26.24 13.34
CA SER A 14 -20.37 -25.62 14.66
C SER A 14 -20.38 -26.67 15.77
N GLU A 15 -20.21 -26.29 17.04
CA GLU A 15 -20.40 -27.20 18.20
C GLU A 15 -21.79 -27.87 18.20
N THR A 16 -22.75 -27.29 17.48
CA THR A 16 -24.11 -27.81 17.27
C THR A 16 -24.27 -28.70 16.02
N GLY A 17 -23.19 -28.99 15.30
CA GLY A 17 -23.20 -29.87 14.12
C GLY A 17 -23.74 -29.23 12.83
N SER A 18 -23.88 -27.90 12.78
CA SER A 18 -24.35 -27.18 11.59
C SER A 18 -23.16 -26.76 10.73
N LEU A 19 -23.31 -26.84 9.40
CA LEU A 19 -22.32 -26.32 8.46
C LEU A 19 -22.15 -24.81 8.66
N THR A 20 -20.95 -24.37 9.01
CA THR A 20 -20.60 -22.95 9.03
C THR A 20 -20.00 -22.55 7.69
N THR A 21 -20.28 -21.34 7.23
CA THR A 21 -19.66 -20.85 5.99
C THR A 21 -18.18 -20.63 6.24
N LEU A 22 -17.35 -20.97 5.25
CA LEU A 22 -15.91 -20.72 5.29
C LEU A 22 -15.60 -19.31 5.83
N PRO A 23 -14.59 -19.16 6.70
CA PRO A 23 -14.11 -17.84 7.08
C PRO A 23 -13.74 -17.05 5.82
N ASN A 24 -13.90 -15.74 5.88
CA ASN A 24 -13.76 -14.86 4.72
C ASN A 24 -12.31 -14.84 4.20
N ILE A 25 -12.01 -15.67 3.20
CA ILE A 25 -10.68 -15.78 2.57
C ILE A 25 -10.41 -14.67 1.56
N ASP A 26 -11.46 -13.99 1.09
CA ASP A 26 -11.43 -13.02 -0.02
C ASP A 26 -10.44 -11.88 0.25
N ILE A 27 -10.30 -11.47 1.52
CA ILE A 27 -9.39 -10.39 1.90
C ILE A 27 -7.92 -10.80 1.90
N ASN A 28 -7.63 -12.09 2.10
CA ASN A 28 -6.26 -12.60 2.15
C ASN A 28 -5.70 -12.91 0.75
N ILE A 29 -6.57 -12.99 -0.28
CA ILE A 29 -6.16 -13.18 -1.66
C ILE A 29 -5.95 -11.82 -2.32
N LYS A 30 -4.72 -11.55 -2.76
CA LYS A 30 -4.31 -10.29 -3.38
C LYS A 30 -3.84 -10.54 -4.79
N VAL A 31 -4.25 -9.68 -5.72
CA VAL A 31 -3.89 -9.77 -7.13
C VAL A 31 -2.93 -8.63 -7.45
N GLY A 32 -1.73 -8.98 -7.93
CA GLY A 32 -0.73 -8.03 -8.40
C GLY A 32 0.68 -8.63 -8.40
N ASP A 33 1.61 -7.90 -9.02
CA ASP A 33 3.04 -8.19 -9.01
C ASP A 33 3.64 -7.74 -7.69
N SER A 34 4.07 -8.70 -6.88
CA SER A 34 4.66 -8.48 -5.55
C SER A 34 6.13 -8.06 -5.58
N LEU A 35 6.80 -8.17 -6.74
CA LEU A 35 8.20 -7.78 -6.92
C LEU A 35 8.34 -6.29 -7.26
N ILE A 36 7.29 -5.70 -7.83
CA ILE A 36 7.27 -4.29 -8.18
C ILE A 36 6.80 -3.48 -6.97
N ARG A 37 7.64 -2.54 -6.53
CA ARG A 37 7.35 -1.61 -5.44
C ARG A 37 7.52 -0.16 -5.85
N ARG A 38 6.54 0.67 -5.50
CA ARG A 38 6.57 2.14 -5.51
C ARG A 38 7.33 2.68 -4.30
N PHE A 39 7.32 1.94 -3.20
CA PHE A 39 7.90 2.36 -1.92
C PHE A 39 9.08 1.48 -1.52
N ASP A 40 10.13 2.10 -0.99
CA ASP A 40 11.25 1.35 -0.41
C ASP A 40 10.83 0.62 0.87
N LEU A 41 11.53 -0.48 1.20
CA LEU A 41 11.28 -1.24 2.44
C LEU A 41 11.59 -0.44 3.70
N ASN A 42 12.41 0.62 3.61
CA ASN A 42 12.72 1.49 4.73
C ASN A 42 12.03 2.86 4.61
N ALA A 43 11.06 3.00 3.70
CA ALA A 43 10.29 4.23 3.58
C ALA A 43 9.51 4.48 4.87
N HIS A 44 9.77 5.62 5.50
CA HIS A 44 9.01 6.07 6.67
C HIS A 44 7.72 6.72 6.21
N PHE A 45 6.61 6.24 6.74
CA PHE A 45 5.29 6.83 6.53
C PHE A 45 4.87 7.52 7.81
N ASP A 46 4.38 8.75 7.71
CA ASP A 46 3.82 9.42 8.88
C ASP A 46 2.44 8.83 9.20
N MET A 47 2.46 7.70 9.91
CA MET A 47 1.26 6.98 10.34
C MET A 47 0.64 7.57 11.62
N ARG A 48 1.11 8.75 12.07
CA ARG A 48 0.54 9.45 13.24
C ARG A 48 -0.87 9.98 13.00
N ARG A 49 -1.37 9.91 11.76
CA ARG A 49 -2.79 10.10 11.45
C ARG A 49 -3.54 8.81 11.80
N ASN A 50 -4.60 8.91 12.60
CA ASN A 50 -5.42 7.80 13.12
C ASN A 50 -5.83 6.74 12.07
N ASN A 51 -5.78 7.10 10.79
CA ASN A 51 -6.11 6.30 9.62
C ASN A 51 -5.49 4.89 9.58
N PHE A 52 -4.26 4.65 10.10
CA PHE A 52 -3.67 3.30 10.06
C PHE A 52 -4.26 2.34 11.11
N LYS A 53 -4.50 2.84 12.33
CA LYS A 53 -5.22 2.06 13.36
C LYS A 53 -6.64 1.77 12.92
N ASP A 54 -7.29 2.77 12.30
CA ASP A 54 -8.61 2.62 11.71
C ASP A 54 -8.57 1.58 10.58
N TYR A 55 -7.54 1.60 9.73
CA TYR A 55 -7.36 0.59 8.68
C TYR A 55 -7.24 -0.84 9.22
N LEU A 56 -6.40 -1.07 10.23
CA LEU A 56 -6.29 -2.37 10.91
C LEU A 56 -7.63 -2.81 11.51
N SER A 57 -8.38 -1.89 12.11
CA SER A 57 -9.69 -2.18 12.68
C SER A 57 -10.72 -2.58 11.60
N LEU A 58 -10.70 -1.91 10.45
CA LEU A 58 -11.57 -2.20 9.32
C LEU A 58 -11.26 -3.54 8.68
N VAL A 59 -9.98 -3.89 8.53
CA VAL A 59 -9.55 -5.21 8.04
C VAL A 59 -10.04 -6.32 8.99
N LYS A 60 -9.89 -6.15 10.30
CA LYS A 60 -10.43 -7.09 11.30
C LYS A 60 -11.95 -7.20 11.21
N LYS A 61 -12.65 -6.08 11.10
CA LYS A 61 -14.12 -6.05 10.97
C LYS A 61 -14.60 -6.76 9.71
N TYR A 62 -13.88 -6.58 8.59
CA TYR A 62 -14.18 -7.26 7.32
C TYR A 62 -14.02 -8.78 7.42
N LYS A 63 -12.96 -9.26 8.09
CA LYS A 63 -12.71 -10.70 8.32
C LYS A 63 -13.81 -11.35 9.14
N ASN A 64 -14.36 -10.63 10.13
CA ASN A 64 -15.33 -11.18 11.09
C ASN A 64 -16.79 -10.96 10.70
N THR A 65 -17.07 -10.18 9.65
CA THR A 65 -18.45 -9.90 9.21
C THR A 65 -18.87 -10.82 8.07
N SER A 66 -20.06 -11.43 8.17
CA SER A 66 -20.64 -12.26 7.09
C SER A 66 -21.58 -11.50 6.15
N ASN A 67 -22.01 -10.28 6.52
CA ASN A 67 -22.96 -9.48 5.74
C ASN A 67 -22.30 -8.81 4.52
N LYS A 68 -22.83 -9.09 3.32
CA LYS A 68 -22.30 -8.58 2.04
C LYS A 68 -22.37 -7.06 1.90
N THR A 69 -23.41 -6.41 2.39
CA THR A 69 -23.58 -4.94 2.29
C THR A 69 -22.54 -4.23 3.15
N VAL A 70 -22.40 -4.66 4.40
CA VAL A 70 -21.40 -4.13 5.33
C VAL A 70 -19.98 -4.35 4.80
N LYS A 71 -19.72 -5.50 4.15
CA LYS A 71 -18.44 -5.75 3.48
C LYS A 71 -18.16 -4.76 2.35
N ALA A 72 -19.15 -4.42 1.54
CA ALA A 72 -18.99 -3.46 0.45
C ALA A 72 -18.64 -2.07 0.98
N ASP A 73 -19.30 -1.64 2.06
CA ASP A 73 -19.03 -0.36 2.72
C ASP A 73 -17.62 -0.32 3.31
N ILE A 74 -17.23 -1.36 4.06
CA ILE A 74 -15.87 -1.47 4.62
C ILE A 74 -14.82 -1.48 3.49
N ASN A 75 -15.07 -2.19 2.39
CA ASN A 75 -14.14 -2.20 1.26
C ASN A 75 -13.98 -0.80 0.66
N LYS A 76 -15.06 -0.03 0.56
CA LYS A 76 -15.01 1.37 0.09
C LYS A 76 -14.17 2.24 1.02
N GLU A 77 -14.35 2.11 2.33
CA GLU A 77 -13.53 2.83 3.33
C GLU A 77 -12.05 2.44 3.23
N ILE A 78 -11.75 1.15 3.09
CA ILE A 78 -10.40 0.64 2.86
C ILE A 78 -9.79 1.26 1.60
N GLN A 79 -10.52 1.34 0.49
CA GLN A 79 -10.02 1.96 -0.74
C GLN A 79 -9.76 3.46 -0.58
N ASN A 80 -10.59 4.17 0.18
CA ASN A 80 -10.36 5.59 0.47
C ASN A 80 -9.06 5.78 1.26
N ILE A 81 -8.86 5.00 2.33
CA ILE A 81 -7.62 5.05 3.12
C ILE A 81 -6.41 4.71 2.25
N LYS A 82 -6.52 3.69 1.39
CA LYS A 82 -5.45 3.34 0.43
C LYS A 82 -5.10 4.52 -0.46
N ASN A 83 -6.11 5.17 -1.08
CA ASN A 83 -5.89 6.31 -1.96
C ASN A 83 -5.26 7.51 -1.23
N GLU A 84 -5.70 7.80 -0.02
CA GLU A 84 -5.09 8.83 0.82
C GLU A 84 -3.63 8.52 1.13
N PHE A 85 -3.33 7.26 1.45
CA PHE A 85 -1.97 6.82 1.75
C PHE A 85 -1.06 6.95 0.53
N PHE A 86 -1.49 6.44 -0.63
CA PHE A 86 -0.79 6.59 -1.90
C PHE A 86 -0.59 8.07 -2.27
N GLY A 87 -1.56 8.94 -1.97
CA GLY A 87 -1.47 10.39 -2.19
C GLY A 87 -0.56 11.12 -1.20
N SER A 88 -0.42 10.61 0.03
CA SER A 88 0.43 11.20 1.06
C SER A 88 1.92 10.96 0.84
N PHE A 89 2.28 9.90 0.11
CA PHE A 89 3.66 9.53 -0.08
C PHE A 89 4.39 10.47 -1.04
N LYS A 90 5.57 10.92 -0.60
CA LYS A 90 6.47 11.74 -1.40
C LYS A 90 7.51 10.86 -2.06
N THR A 91 7.37 10.66 -3.37
CA THR A 91 8.43 10.06 -4.17
C THR A 91 9.68 10.95 -4.14
N PRO A 92 10.90 10.43 -4.41
CA PRO A 92 12.09 11.28 -4.56
C PRO A 92 11.90 12.40 -5.59
N ALA A 93 11.05 12.18 -6.60
CA ALA A 93 10.63 13.22 -7.55
C ALA A 93 9.73 14.27 -6.90
N GLY A 94 8.77 13.87 -6.05
CA GLY A 94 7.93 14.76 -5.26
C GLY A 94 8.71 15.60 -4.27
N GLU A 95 9.72 15.05 -3.60
CA GLU A 95 10.58 15.87 -2.74
C GLU A 95 11.39 16.91 -3.52
N ARG A 96 11.87 16.55 -4.73
CA ARG A 96 12.54 17.51 -5.61
C ARG A 96 11.61 18.64 -6.02
N LEU A 97 10.34 18.33 -6.29
CA LEU A 97 9.30 19.31 -6.57
C LEU A 97 9.08 20.23 -5.37
N ASP A 98 8.90 19.69 -4.18
CA ASP A 98 8.72 20.46 -2.94
C ASP A 98 9.90 21.39 -2.68
N ARG A 99 11.13 20.89 -2.85
CA ARG A 99 12.35 21.71 -2.72
C ARG A 99 12.40 22.82 -3.76
N ALA A 100 11.98 22.56 -5.00
CA ALA A 100 11.91 23.57 -6.06
C ALA A 100 10.85 24.64 -5.75
N GLN A 101 9.66 24.23 -5.28
CA GLN A 101 8.57 25.12 -4.92
C GLN A 101 8.91 25.97 -3.70
N ALA A 102 9.51 25.37 -2.67
CA ALA A 102 9.98 26.08 -1.48
C ALA A 102 11.04 27.12 -1.83
N ARG A 103 11.95 26.82 -2.77
CA ARG A 103 12.92 27.79 -3.30
C ARG A 103 12.22 28.92 -4.04
N MET A 104 11.21 28.64 -4.86
CA MET A 104 10.42 29.68 -5.53
C MET A 104 9.69 30.60 -4.55
N ASN A 105 9.04 30.04 -3.53
CA ASN A 105 8.31 30.80 -2.51
C ASN A 105 9.26 31.71 -1.69
N LYS A 106 10.45 31.21 -1.35
CA LYS A 106 11.49 32.01 -0.64
C LYS A 106 11.98 33.20 -1.47
N VAL A 107 12.15 33.02 -2.79
CA VAL A 107 12.55 34.12 -3.69
C VAL A 107 11.45 35.18 -3.80
N GLY A 108 10.18 34.77 -3.79
CA GLY A 108 9.03 35.70 -3.80
C GLY A 108 8.82 36.48 -2.50
N GLN A 109 9.34 36.01 -1.37
CA GLN A 109 9.09 36.61 -0.04
C GLN A 109 10.18 37.57 0.46
N GLY A 110 11.37 37.66 -0.15
CA GLY A 110 12.40 38.52 0.46
C GLY A 110 13.77 38.69 -0.19
N ASN A 111 13.96 38.52 -1.50
CA ASN A 111 15.21 38.95 -2.15
C ASN A 111 14.96 39.49 -3.57
N LEU A 112 14.75 40.81 -3.66
CA LEU A 112 14.48 41.57 -4.89
C LEU A 112 15.68 41.67 -5.87
N PHE A 113 16.85 41.10 -5.56
CA PHE A 113 18.09 41.40 -6.29
C PHE A 113 18.53 40.36 -7.34
N HIS A 114 17.70 39.38 -7.72
CA HIS A 114 18.07 38.40 -8.76
C HIS A 114 16.89 38.02 -9.68
N GLU A 115 16.37 38.96 -10.47
CA GLU A 115 15.37 38.69 -11.50
C GLU A 115 15.84 37.66 -12.56
N THR A 116 17.15 37.55 -12.79
CA THR A 116 17.78 36.62 -13.74
C THR A 116 17.58 35.14 -13.36
N ASN A 117 17.40 34.81 -12.08
CA ASN A 117 17.24 33.42 -11.64
C ASN A 117 15.78 32.91 -11.68
N LEU A 118 14.78 33.80 -11.84
CA LEU A 118 13.36 33.43 -11.79
C LEU A 118 12.91 32.58 -12.98
N LYS A 119 13.39 32.88 -14.19
CA LYS A 119 13.11 32.07 -15.40
C LYS A 119 13.68 30.66 -15.26
N GLU A 120 14.90 30.53 -14.76
CA GLU A 120 15.54 29.23 -14.53
C GLU A 120 14.88 28.44 -13.40
N LEU A 121 14.50 29.11 -12.31
CA LEU A 121 13.76 28.49 -11.20
C LEU A 121 12.41 27.95 -11.66
N LYS A 122 11.65 28.73 -12.44
CA LYS A 122 10.39 28.28 -13.05
C LYS A 122 10.62 27.08 -13.99
N ALA A 123 11.67 27.11 -14.80
CA ALA A 123 12.02 25.99 -15.67
C ALA A 123 12.41 24.72 -14.88
N LYS A 124 13.17 24.87 -13.78
CA LYS A 124 13.53 23.77 -12.88
C LYS A 124 12.30 23.20 -12.16
N ALA A 125 11.37 24.05 -11.71
CA ALA A 125 10.12 23.62 -11.10
C ALA A 125 9.23 22.88 -12.11
N LYS A 126 9.10 23.39 -13.34
CA LYS A 126 8.36 22.73 -14.42
C LYS A 126 8.93 21.35 -14.74
N LYS A 127 10.26 21.24 -14.90
CA LYS A 127 10.94 19.94 -15.12
C LYS A 127 10.75 18.99 -13.94
N ALA A 128 10.77 19.50 -12.71
CA ALA A 128 10.51 18.70 -11.52
C ALA A 128 9.05 18.20 -11.48
N GLN A 129 8.08 19.03 -11.90
CA GLN A 129 6.67 18.64 -12.01
C GLN A 129 6.48 17.56 -13.07
N GLU A 130 7.04 17.74 -14.27
CA GLU A 130 6.98 16.75 -15.35
C GLU A 130 7.58 15.40 -14.91
N ALA A 131 8.73 15.44 -14.21
CA ALA A 131 9.36 14.25 -13.66
C ALA A 131 8.50 13.58 -12.57
N TYR A 132 7.81 14.36 -11.74
CA TYR A 132 6.90 13.86 -10.73
C TYR A 132 5.66 13.19 -11.35
N GLU A 133 5.00 13.84 -12.30
CA GLU A 133 3.84 13.27 -13.00
C GLU A 133 4.20 12.00 -13.77
N LYS A 134 5.36 11.99 -14.44
CA LYS A 134 5.86 10.79 -15.13
C LYS A 134 6.13 9.63 -14.16
N ALA A 135 6.71 9.92 -13.00
CA ALA A 135 6.95 8.90 -11.98
C ALA A 135 5.64 8.38 -11.37
N LYS A 136 4.68 9.26 -11.13
CA LYS A 136 3.36 8.93 -10.56
C LYS A 136 2.54 8.04 -11.50
N ASN A 137 2.48 8.42 -12.78
CA ASN A 137 1.67 7.75 -13.80
C ASN A 137 2.45 6.69 -14.59
N SER A 138 3.55 6.17 -14.04
CA SER A 138 4.35 5.14 -14.71
C SER A 138 3.53 3.84 -14.86
N PRO A 139 3.36 3.30 -16.09
CA PRO A 139 2.58 2.08 -16.33
C PRO A 139 3.10 0.84 -15.60
N VAL A 140 4.39 0.84 -15.23
CA VAL A 140 5.06 -0.24 -14.48
C VAL A 140 4.30 -0.59 -13.21
N PHE A 141 3.63 0.38 -12.61
CA PHE A 141 2.95 0.20 -11.33
C PHE A 141 1.43 -0.04 -11.45
N ASN A 142 0.90 -0.26 -12.66
CA ASN A 142 -0.55 -0.51 -12.82
C ASN A 142 -0.98 -1.83 -12.19
N HIS A 143 -0.08 -2.81 -12.14
CA HIS A 143 -0.32 -4.12 -11.54
C HIS A 143 0.55 -4.35 -10.30
N SER A 144 1.25 -3.33 -9.80
CA SER A 144 2.13 -3.49 -8.62
C SER A 144 1.30 -3.72 -7.36
N MET A 145 1.78 -4.63 -6.52
CA MET A 145 1.19 -4.93 -5.23
C MET A 145 2.08 -4.39 -4.10
N GLU A 146 1.54 -3.48 -3.30
CA GLU A 146 2.26 -2.96 -2.12
C GLU A 146 1.92 -3.77 -0.88
N TRP A 147 2.91 -4.51 -0.37
CA TRP A 147 2.78 -5.35 0.83
C TRP A 147 2.22 -4.60 2.03
N ARG A 148 2.71 -3.37 2.28
CA ARG A 148 2.24 -2.53 3.39
C ARG A 148 0.74 -2.26 3.36
N MET A 149 0.21 -2.07 2.16
CA MET A 149 -1.19 -1.72 1.97
C MET A 149 -2.05 -2.96 1.90
N GLU A 150 -1.56 -4.03 1.27
CA GLU A 150 -2.35 -5.24 1.11
C GLU A 150 -2.37 -6.11 2.37
N PHE A 151 -1.30 -6.09 3.16
CA PHE A 151 -1.18 -6.86 4.39
C PHE A 151 -0.72 -5.94 5.54
N PRO A 152 -1.60 -5.06 6.06
CA PRO A 152 -1.23 -4.19 7.18
C PRO A 152 -0.88 -4.97 8.46
N GLU A 153 -1.27 -6.25 8.55
CA GLU A 153 -0.99 -7.13 9.69
C GLU A 153 0.49 -7.48 9.83
N VAL A 154 1.30 -7.31 8.78
CA VAL A 154 2.76 -7.54 8.84
C VAL A 154 3.52 -6.28 9.30
N LEU A 155 2.80 -5.25 9.74
CA LEU A 155 3.36 -3.99 10.21
C LEU A 155 3.09 -3.80 11.71
N ASP A 156 3.99 -3.09 12.39
CA ASP A 156 3.75 -2.64 13.76
C ASP A 156 2.84 -1.39 13.82
N SER A 157 2.65 -0.84 15.03
CA SER A 157 1.86 0.38 15.24
C SER A 157 2.49 1.64 14.63
N ASN A 158 3.78 1.61 14.30
CA ASN A 158 4.51 2.70 13.66
C ASN A 158 4.51 2.58 12.13
N GLY A 159 4.10 1.43 11.60
CA GLY A 159 4.08 1.14 10.18
C GLY A 159 5.32 0.45 9.62
N ASP A 160 6.20 -0.01 10.51
CA ASP A 160 7.42 -0.70 10.16
C ASP A 160 7.16 -2.21 10.03
N PHE A 161 7.85 -2.86 9.09
CA PHE A 161 7.70 -4.29 8.88
C PHE A 161 8.22 -5.09 10.07
N VAL A 162 7.35 -5.85 10.72
CA VAL A 162 7.73 -6.81 11.77
C VAL A 162 8.12 -8.17 11.21
N GLY A 163 7.78 -8.43 9.94
CA GLY A 163 7.99 -9.71 9.28
C GLY A 163 6.81 -10.66 9.45
N TRP A 164 6.95 -11.86 8.89
CA TRP A 164 5.95 -12.92 8.94
C TRP A 164 6.61 -14.26 8.62
N ASP A 165 6.02 -15.34 9.11
CA ASP A 165 6.48 -16.70 8.84
C ASP A 165 5.79 -17.27 7.59
N LEU A 166 6.58 -17.84 6.68
CA LEU A 166 6.06 -18.50 5.48
C LEU A 166 5.94 -20.01 5.70
N VAL A 167 4.71 -20.53 5.61
CA VAL A 167 4.45 -21.97 5.56
C VAL A 167 4.11 -22.36 4.12
N ILE A 168 4.96 -23.18 3.50
CA ILE A 168 4.73 -23.73 2.16
C ILE A 168 4.30 -25.18 2.30
N ALA A 169 3.03 -25.46 2.01
CA ALA A 169 2.55 -26.84 1.90
C ALA A 169 3.01 -27.46 0.57
N ASN A 170 3.75 -28.58 0.64
CA ASN A 170 4.34 -29.26 -0.52
C ASN A 170 5.24 -28.34 -1.36
N PRO A 171 6.40 -27.91 -0.81
CA PRO A 171 7.35 -27.08 -1.54
C PRO A 171 7.86 -27.83 -2.79
N PRO A 172 8.29 -27.10 -3.84
CA PRO A 172 8.81 -27.73 -5.05
C PRO A 172 9.97 -28.65 -4.73
N TYR A 173 9.95 -29.87 -5.29
CA TYR A 173 11.09 -30.78 -5.22
C TYR A 173 12.23 -30.19 -6.04
N ILE A 174 13.18 -29.54 -5.37
CA ILE A 174 14.36 -28.97 -6.01
C ILE A 174 15.29 -30.14 -6.32
N PHE A 175 15.25 -30.66 -7.54
CA PHE A 175 16.27 -31.59 -8.00
C PHE A 175 17.58 -30.81 -8.18
N ALA A 176 18.49 -30.92 -7.23
CA ALA A 176 19.87 -30.50 -7.42
C ALA A 176 20.45 -31.33 -8.57
N ARG A 177 20.61 -30.71 -9.74
CA ARG A 177 21.51 -31.25 -10.76
C ARG A 177 22.92 -30.97 -10.24
N ASN A 178 23.58 -32.03 -9.78
CA ASN A 178 25.03 -32.05 -9.52
C ASN A 178 25.81 -31.77 -10.81
#